data_AF-A0A9D1LPX4-F1
#
_entry.id   AF-A0A9D1LPX4-F1
#
_cell.length_a   1.000
_cell.length_b   1.000
_cell.length_c   1.000
_cell.angle_alpha   90.00
_cell.angle_beta   90.00
_cell.angle_gamma   90.00
#
_symmetry.space_group_name_H-M   'P 1'
#
loop_
_entity.id
_entity.type
_entity.pdbx_description
1 polymer ?
#
loop_
_entity_poly.entity_id
_entity_poly.type
_entity_poly.pdbx_seq_one_letter_code
_entity_poly.pdbx_strand_id
1 'polypeptide(L)'
;MIKDGNIYYRARLEASKHNAAFSNRQRAADRIYISSEALADYESGDTIPPCDVVQRMIDVYGTDWLRGEHLTAHCPLMYEAAADTSELRTAALGWAVQLNSAEEIGREFAKVAYDGRVEYSEISQAQAIRAKAVELTKVMQATIAAIDHALRRQ
;
A
#
# COMPACT_ATOMS: atom_id res chain seq x y z
N MET A 1 -4.32 -21.21 10.66
CA MET A 1 -2.89 -20.98 11.00
C MET A 1 -2.17 -20.51 9.75
N ILE A 2 -1.99 -19.20 9.59
CA ILE A 2 -1.26 -18.64 8.45
C ILE A 2 0.19 -18.44 8.92
N LYS A 3 1.06 -19.42 8.64
CA LYS A 3 2.49 -19.35 8.96
C LYS A 3 3.28 -18.41 8.02
N ASP A 4 2.67 -17.96 6.91
CA ASP A 4 3.38 -17.23 5.84
C ASP A 4 3.07 -15.72 5.79
N GLY A 5 2.47 -15.13 6.83
CA GLY A 5 1.97 -13.75 6.79
C GLY A 5 2.23 -12.85 8.01
N ASN A 6 2.84 -13.36 9.09
CA ASN A 6 3.02 -12.57 10.31
C ASN A 6 4.07 -11.45 10.12
N ILE A 7 3.73 -10.22 10.52
CA ILE A 7 4.56 -9.02 10.34
C ILE A 7 5.91 -9.10 11.06
N TYR A 8 5.97 -9.72 12.24
CA TYR A 8 7.21 -9.85 13.03
C TYR A 8 8.16 -10.88 12.41
N TYR A 9 7.62 -12.01 11.94
CA TYR A 9 8.40 -13.02 11.23
C TYR A 9 8.99 -12.45 9.93
N ARG A 10 8.16 -11.73 9.16
CA ARG A 10 8.59 -11.04 7.93
C ARG A 10 9.72 -10.04 8.20
N ALA A 11 9.60 -9.24 9.26
CA ALA A 11 10.63 -8.27 9.64
C ALA A 11 11.98 -8.96 9.93
N ARG A 12 11.98 -10.06 10.69
CA ARG A 12 13.21 -10.82 10.94
C ARG A 12 13.79 -11.44 9.66
N LEU A 13 12.95 -12.00 8.80
CA LEU A 13 13.40 -12.56 7.53
C LEU A 13 14.02 -11.51 6.62
N GLU A 14 13.44 -10.32 6.55
CA GLU A 14 14.00 -9.20 5.78
C GLU A 14 15.39 -8.80 6.32
N ALA A 15 15.50 -8.62 7.65
CA ALA A 15 16.78 -8.33 8.28
C ALA A 15 17.82 -9.44 8.03
N SER A 16 17.39 -10.71 7.97
CA SER A 16 18.29 -11.84 7.72
C SER A 16 18.95 -11.83 6.34
N LYS A 17 18.35 -11.16 5.35
CA LYS A 17 18.93 -10.96 4.02
C LYS A 17 20.19 -10.10 4.06
N HIS A 18 20.28 -9.21 5.04
CA HIS A 18 21.39 -8.27 5.20
C HIS A 18 22.32 -8.63 6.37
N ASN A 19 21.83 -9.39 7.35
CA ASN A 19 22.60 -9.81 8.52
C ASN A 19 22.24 -11.24 8.93
N ALA A 20 23.15 -12.19 8.63
CA ALA A 20 22.94 -13.62 8.83
C ALA A 20 22.62 -14.03 10.28
N ALA A 21 22.93 -13.19 11.28
CA ALA A 21 22.58 -13.49 12.66
C ALA A 21 21.05 -13.51 12.89
N PHE A 22 20.26 -12.83 12.05
CA PHE A 22 18.79 -12.87 12.15
C PHE A 22 18.15 -14.09 11.46
N SER A 23 18.94 -14.89 10.73
CA SER A 23 18.46 -16.19 10.23
C SER A 23 18.15 -17.18 11.36
N ASN A 24 18.81 -16.99 12.52
CA ASN A 24 18.62 -17.79 13.71
C ASN A 24 17.76 -17.03 14.73
N ARG A 25 16.63 -17.62 15.13
CA ARG A 25 15.69 -17.00 16.08
C ARG A 25 16.33 -16.72 17.44
N GLN A 26 17.16 -17.62 17.97
CA GLN A 26 17.84 -17.42 19.25
C GLN A 26 18.71 -16.16 19.21
N ARG A 27 19.56 -16.04 18.19
CA ARG A 27 20.45 -14.89 18.02
C ARG A 27 19.70 -13.58 17.79
N ALA A 28 18.54 -13.64 17.14
CA ALA A 28 17.67 -12.48 16.97
C ALA A 28 17.05 -12.04 18.30
N ALA A 29 16.52 -13.00 19.07
CA ALA A 29 15.96 -12.76 20.39
C ALA A 29 16.98 -12.15 21.36
N ASP A 30 18.22 -12.66 21.35
CA ASP A 30 19.32 -12.14 22.16
C ASP A 30 19.60 -10.66 21.87
N ARG A 31 19.51 -10.24 20.60
CA ARG A 31 19.72 -8.83 20.18
C ARG A 31 18.54 -7.91 20.51
N ILE A 32 17.33 -8.45 20.58
CA ILE A 32 16.13 -7.71 21.00
C ILE A 32 16.00 -7.69 22.54
N TYR A 33 16.77 -8.54 23.23
CA TYR A 33 16.72 -8.78 24.68
C TYR A 33 15.40 -9.38 25.15
N ILE A 34 14.96 -10.44 24.46
CA ILE A 34 13.81 -11.28 24.81
C ILE A 34 14.17 -12.76 24.76
N SER A 35 13.33 -13.65 25.28
CA SER A 35 13.51 -15.09 25.08
C SER A 35 13.20 -15.49 23.64
N SER A 36 13.83 -16.56 23.17
CA SER A 36 13.55 -17.13 21.85
C SER A 36 12.16 -17.74 21.74
N GLU A 37 11.58 -18.17 22.87
CA GLU A 37 10.19 -18.61 23.01
C GLU A 37 9.23 -17.43 22.81
N ALA A 38 9.44 -16.31 23.49
CA ALA A 38 8.62 -15.11 23.30
C ALA A 38 8.66 -14.64 21.84
N LEU A 39 9.85 -14.64 21.22
CA LEU A 39 9.97 -14.32 19.80
C LEU A 39 9.24 -15.35 18.91
N ALA A 40 9.22 -16.62 19.28
CA ALA A 40 8.47 -17.64 18.54
C ALA A 40 6.96 -17.39 18.61
N ASP A 41 6.44 -17.07 19.80
CA ASP A 41 5.02 -16.77 20.03
C ASP A 41 4.58 -15.52 19.28
N TYR A 42 5.44 -14.50 19.19
CA TYR A 42 5.17 -13.30 18.39
C TYR A 42 5.11 -13.64 16.89
N GLU A 43 6.06 -14.43 16.40
CA GLU A 43 6.15 -14.83 14.99
C GLU A 43 5.03 -15.78 14.54
N SER A 44 4.52 -16.62 15.44
CA SER A 44 3.34 -17.45 15.20
C SER A 44 2.03 -16.68 15.34
N GLY A 45 2.05 -15.54 16.03
CA GLY A 45 0.87 -14.73 16.35
C GLY A 45 0.11 -15.23 17.57
N ASP A 46 0.72 -16.09 18.38
CA ASP A 46 0.13 -16.59 19.63
C ASP A 46 0.06 -15.49 20.70
N THR A 47 1.04 -14.58 20.70
CA THR A 47 1.06 -13.40 21.57
C THR A 47 1.36 -12.14 20.76
N ILE A 48 0.75 -11.01 21.15
CA ILE A 48 1.05 -9.70 20.59
C ILE A 48 2.26 -9.12 21.35
N PRO A 49 3.37 -8.77 20.68
CA PRO A 49 4.50 -8.15 21.35
C PRO A 49 4.13 -6.75 21.88
N PRO A 50 4.63 -6.34 23.05
CA PRO A 50 4.43 -5.00 23.57
C PRO A 50 5.20 -3.96 22.74
N CYS A 51 4.76 -2.70 22.77
CA CYS A 51 5.29 -1.63 21.91
C CYS A 51 6.81 -1.41 22.06
N ASP A 52 7.36 -1.59 23.26
CA ASP A 52 8.79 -1.42 23.53
C ASP A 52 9.63 -2.53 22.87
N VAL A 53 9.12 -3.76 22.82
CA VAL A 53 9.74 -4.87 22.09
C VAL A 53 9.67 -4.62 20.58
N VAL A 54 8.53 -4.14 20.07
CA VAL A 54 8.39 -3.80 18.64
C VAL A 54 9.33 -2.67 18.25
N GLN A 55 9.49 -1.65 19.10
CA GLN A 55 10.47 -0.58 18.87
C GLN A 55 11.89 -1.13 18.77
N ARG A 56 12.28 -2.07 19.66
CA ARG A 56 13.58 -2.74 19.54
C ARG A 56 13.70 -3.58 18.29
N MET A 57 12.65 -4.29 17.87
CA MET A 57 12.65 -5.02 16.59
C MET A 57 12.94 -4.06 15.44
N ILE A 58 12.29 -2.89 15.39
CA ILE A 58 12.51 -1.87 14.36
C ILE A 58 13.97 -1.41 14.36
N ASP A 59 14.52 -1.07 15.52
CA ASP A 59 15.88 -0.56 15.65
C ASP A 59 16.93 -1.63 15.28
N VAL A 60 16.71 -2.88 15.69
CA VAL A 60 17.64 -4.00 15.47
C VAL A 60 17.56 -4.55 14.05
N TYR A 61 16.36 -4.59 13.46
CA TYR A 61 16.12 -5.14 12.12
C TYR A 61 16.23 -4.09 11.00
N GLY A 62 16.07 -2.80 11.32
CA GLY A 62 16.00 -1.73 10.32
C GLY A 62 14.68 -1.71 9.55
N THR A 63 13.58 -2.12 10.18
CA THR A 63 12.27 -2.30 9.52
C THR A 63 11.26 -1.23 9.95
N ASP A 64 11.41 -0.01 9.44
CA ASP A 64 10.55 1.13 9.82
C ASP A 64 9.06 0.90 9.55
N TRP A 65 8.73 0.13 8.51
CA TRP A 65 7.35 -0.22 8.16
C TRP A 65 6.63 -1.00 9.26
N LEU A 66 7.37 -1.75 10.10
CA LEU A 66 6.79 -2.58 11.16
C LEU A 66 6.03 -1.74 12.20
N ARG A 67 6.45 -0.48 12.41
CA ARG A 67 5.78 0.46 13.31
C ARG A 67 4.33 0.71 12.89
N GLY A 68 4.13 1.02 11.62
CA GLY A 68 2.81 1.33 11.07
C GLY A 68 1.88 0.12 11.13
N GLU A 69 2.37 -1.04 10.72
CA GLU A 69 1.62 -2.30 10.74
C GLU A 69 1.19 -2.69 12.16
N HIS A 70 2.12 -2.65 13.13
CA HIS A 70 1.82 -2.99 14.52
C HIS A 70 0.78 -2.04 15.14
N LEU A 71 0.97 -0.73 14.96
CA LEU A 71 0.06 0.28 15.51
C LEU A 71 -1.33 0.17 14.89
N THR A 72 -1.42 -0.03 13.58
CA THR A 72 -2.70 -0.18 12.87
C THR A 72 -3.44 -1.45 13.30
N ALA A 73 -2.73 -2.56 13.50
CA ALA A 73 -3.33 -3.84 13.85
C ALA A 73 -3.74 -3.95 15.33
N HIS A 74 -3.02 -3.30 16.24
CA HIS A 74 -3.12 -3.61 17.67
C HIS A 74 -3.30 -2.39 18.60
N CYS A 75 -3.06 -1.16 18.15
CA CYS A 75 -3.20 0.00 19.03
C CYS A 75 -4.67 0.44 19.12
N PRO A 76 -5.35 0.32 20.28
CA PRO A 76 -6.75 0.71 20.41
C PRO A 76 -6.96 2.22 20.22
N LEU A 77 -5.93 3.04 20.47
CA LEU A 77 -5.96 4.48 20.21
C LEU A 77 -5.90 4.83 18.72
N MET A 78 -5.43 3.89 17.88
CA MET A 78 -5.33 4.09 16.43
C MET A 78 -6.60 3.68 15.67
N TYR A 79 -7.63 3.18 16.37
CA TYR A 79 -8.91 2.80 15.74
C TYR A 79 -9.57 3.97 14.98
N GLU A 80 -9.32 5.22 15.41
CA GLU A 80 -9.78 6.43 14.72
C GLU A 80 -8.74 7.01 13.74
N ALA A 81 -7.46 6.69 13.90
CA ALA A 81 -6.36 7.25 13.09
C ALA A 81 -6.05 6.44 11.82
N ALA A 82 -6.36 5.14 11.79
CA ALA A 82 -6.22 4.31 10.59
C ALA A 82 -7.29 4.57 9.52
N ALA A 83 -8.28 5.41 9.84
CA ALA A 83 -9.44 5.66 9.00
C ALA A 83 -9.41 7.04 8.33
N ASP A 84 -8.26 7.53 7.81
CA ASP A 84 -8.35 8.71 6.96
C ASP A 84 -7.26 8.90 5.90
N THR A 85 -6.95 7.86 5.11
CA THR A 85 -6.85 8.13 3.67
C THR A 85 -8.27 8.26 3.15
N SER A 86 -8.90 9.41 3.37
CA SER A 86 -10.24 9.68 2.85
C SER A 86 -10.28 9.29 1.38
N GLU A 87 -11.01 8.22 1.05
CA GLU A 87 -11.21 7.78 -0.33
C GLU A 87 -11.71 8.94 -1.18
N LEU A 88 -12.51 9.83 -0.56
CA LEU A 88 -12.99 11.07 -1.16
C LEU A 88 -11.87 12.09 -1.44
N ARG A 89 -10.92 12.31 -0.51
CA ARG A 89 -9.76 13.19 -0.77
C ARG A 89 -8.84 12.60 -1.85
N THR A 90 -8.58 11.30 -1.80
CA THR A 90 -7.77 10.60 -2.82
C THR A 90 -8.43 10.68 -4.19
N ALA A 91 -9.75 10.46 -4.26
CA ALA A 91 -10.52 10.61 -5.49
C ALA A 91 -10.50 12.06 -6.01
N ALA A 92 -10.66 13.05 -5.13
CA ALA A 92 -10.62 14.47 -5.50
C ALA A 92 -9.25 14.87 -6.09
N LEU A 93 -8.14 14.43 -5.48
CA LEU A 93 -6.79 14.66 -5.99
C LEU A 93 -6.56 13.95 -7.33
N GLY A 94 -6.99 12.69 -7.45
CA GLY A 94 -6.92 11.93 -8.70
C GLY A 94 -7.68 12.62 -9.83
N TRP A 95 -8.86 13.17 -9.54
CA TRP A 95 -9.67 13.90 -10.52
C TRP A 95 -8.98 15.19 -10.98
N ALA A 96 -8.38 15.95 -10.07
CA ALA A 96 -7.65 17.19 -10.39
C ALA A 96 -6.45 16.95 -11.31
N VAL A 97 -5.65 15.89 -11.05
CA VAL A 97 -4.49 15.53 -11.89
C VAL A 97 -4.92 15.07 -13.29
N GLN A 98 -6.01 14.29 -13.35
CA GLN A 98 -6.49 13.72 -14.60
C GLN A 98 -7.20 14.74 -15.50
N LEU A 99 -7.92 15.73 -14.96
CA LEU A 99 -8.52 16.80 -15.76
C LEU A 99 -7.48 17.61 -16.53
N ASN A 100 -6.31 17.84 -15.93
CA ASN A 100 -5.21 18.52 -16.59
C ASN A 100 -4.67 17.71 -17.79
N SER A 101 -4.78 16.38 -17.73
CA SER A 101 -4.34 15.48 -18.81
C SER A 101 -5.44 15.22 -19.85
N ALA A 102 -6.71 15.36 -19.48
CA ALA A 102 -7.86 15.03 -20.32
C ALA A 102 -8.03 15.98 -21.52
N GLU A 103 -7.73 17.27 -21.34
CA GLU A 103 -7.81 18.24 -22.44
C GLU A 103 -6.79 17.92 -23.55
N GLU A 104 -5.56 17.57 -23.17
CA GLU A 104 -4.50 17.20 -24.11
C GLU A 104 -4.86 15.94 -24.89
N ILE A 105 -5.37 14.92 -24.20
CA ILE A 105 -5.83 13.67 -24.82
C ILE A 105 -6.95 13.93 -25.83
N GLY A 106 -7.92 14.79 -25.48
CA GLY A 106 -9.01 15.15 -26.38
C GLY A 106 -8.52 15.80 -27.68
N ARG A 107 -7.50 16.66 -27.60
CA ARG A 107 -6.87 17.30 -28.77
C ARG A 107 -6.07 16.31 -29.61
N GLU A 108 -5.32 15.40 -28.98
CA GLU A 108 -4.60 14.33 -29.69
C GLU A 108 -5.57 13.40 -30.42
N PHE A 109 -6.65 12.99 -29.75
CA PHE A 109 -7.68 12.14 -30.34
C PHE A 109 -8.41 12.82 -31.49
N ALA A 110 -8.73 14.11 -31.38
CA ALA A 110 -9.36 14.86 -32.47
C ALA A 110 -8.49 14.90 -33.75
N LYS A 111 -7.16 14.87 -33.61
CA LYS A 111 -6.24 14.78 -34.77
C LYS A 111 -6.25 13.40 -35.40
N VAL A 112 -6.14 12.35 -34.56
CA VAL A 112 -6.15 10.95 -35.01
C VAL A 112 -7.50 10.54 -35.60
N ALA A 113 -8.61 11.07 -35.07
CA ALA A 113 -9.96 10.74 -35.51
C ALA A 113 -10.50 11.72 -36.57
N TYR A 114 -9.66 12.65 -37.07
CA TYR A 114 -10.10 13.79 -37.89
C TYR A 114 -10.87 13.37 -39.15
N ASP A 115 -10.44 12.30 -39.82
CA ASP A 115 -11.05 11.77 -41.03
C ASP A 115 -12.00 10.58 -40.77
N GLY A 116 -12.22 10.26 -39.49
CA GLY A 116 -13.05 9.13 -39.04
C GLY A 116 -12.41 7.75 -39.23
N ARG A 117 -11.13 7.66 -39.56
CA ARG A 117 -10.38 6.41 -39.71
C ARG A 117 -9.11 6.47 -38.85
N VAL A 118 -8.52 5.31 -38.57
CA VAL A 118 -7.20 5.24 -37.92
C VAL A 118 -6.28 4.54 -38.89
N GLU A 119 -5.26 5.25 -39.37
CA GLU A 119 -4.26 4.69 -40.27
C GLU A 119 -3.26 3.79 -39.54
N TYR A 120 -2.55 2.95 -40.29
CA TYR A 120 -1.57 2.03 -39.70
C TYR A 120 -0.46 2.74 -38.91
N SER A 121 -0.04 3.92 -39.39
CA SER A 121 0.90 4.83 -38.74
C SER A 121 0.37 5.42 -37.42
N GLU A 122 -0.95 5.48 -37.24
CA GLU A 122 -1.61 6.11 -36.10
C GLU A 122 -2.02 5.11 -35.01
N ILE A 123 -1.94 3.79 -35.29
CA ILE A 123 -2.34 2.72 -34.36
C ILE A 123 -1.66 2.88 -33.00
N SER A 124 -0.36 3.18 -32.96
CA SER A 124 0.38 3.36 -31.71
C SER A 124 -0.17 4.55 -30.89
N GLN A 125 -0.48 5.66 -31.57
CA GLN A 125 -1.05 6.84 -30.94
C GLN A 125 -2.48 6.59 -30.44
N ALA A 126 -3.32 5.93 -31.25
CA ALA A 126 -4.67 5.54 -30.89
C ALA A 126 -4.68 4.58 -29.67
N GLN A 127 -3.72 3.66 -29.58
CA GLN A 127 -3.55 2.78 -28.43
C GLN A 127 -3.17 3.54 -27.15
N ALA A 128 -2.28 4.52 -27.26
CA ALA A 128 -1.91 5.38 -26.13
C ALA A 128 -3.10 6.21 -25.63
N ILE A 129 -3.88 6.80 -26.56
CA ILE A 129 -5.12 7.52 -26.23
C ILE A 129 -6.11 6.59 -25.53
N ARG A 130 -6.32 5.38 -26.06
CA ARG A 130 -7.21 4.38 -25.44
C ARG A 130 -6.75 4.02 -24.03
N ALA A 131 -5.46 3.79 -23.83
CA ALA A 131 -4.92 3.46 -22.50
C ALA A 131 -5.20 4.59 -21.49
N LYS A 132 -4.95 5.85 -21.89
CA LYS A 132 -5.26 7.01 -21.04
C LYS A 132 -6.77 7.13 -20.75
N ALA A 133 -7.64 6.87 -21.73
CA ALA A 133 -9.09 6.87 -21.54
C ALA A 133 -9.58 5.78 -20.55
N VAL A 134 -8.95 4.60 -20.55
CA VAL A 134 -9.21 3.54 -19.57
C VAL A 134 -8.82 3.99 -18.16
N GLU A 135 -7.66 4.65 -18.00
CA GLU A 135 -7.25 5.21 -16.71
C GLU A 135 -8.24 6.28 -16.19
N LEU A 136 -8.71 7.18 -17.08
CA LEU A 136 -9.75 8.15 -16.74
C LEU A 136 -11.03 7.49 -16.23
N THR A 137 -11.45 6.39 -16.87
CA THR A 137 -12.64 5.64 -16.45
C THR A 137 -12.50 5.09 -15.04
N LYS A 138 -11.34 4.54 -14.69
CA LYS A 138 -11.07 4.02 -13.33
C LYS A 138 -11.17 5.13 -12.29
N VAL A 139 -10.62 6.31 -12.57
CA VAL A 139 -10.66 7.47 -11.66
C VAL A 139 -12.08 7.98 -11.47
N MET A 140 -12.88 8.06 -12.55
CA MET A 140 -14.29 8.42 -12.47
C MET A 140 -15.09 7.43 -11.61
N GLN A 141 -14.88 6.13 -11.80
CA GLN A 141 -15.53 5.08 -11.01
C GLN A 141 -15.14 5.14 -9.53
N ALA A 142 -13.85 5.33 -9.24
CA ALA A 142 -13.37 5.51 -7.87
C ALA A 142 -13.99 6.75 -7.20
N THR A 143 -14.18 7.83 -7.95
CA THR A 143 -14.82 9.06 -7.46
C THR A 143 -16.29 8.82 -7.10
N ILE A 144 -17.04 8.14 -7.96
CA ILE A 144 -18.44 7.77 -7.68
C ILE A 144 -18.52 6.91 -6.41
N ALA A 145 -17.71 5.86 -6.33
CA ALA A 145 -17.69 4.97 -5.17
C ALA A 145 -17.35 5.70 -3.87
N ALA A 146 -16.37 6.61 -3.91
CA ALA A 146 -15.97 7.40 -2.75
C ALA A 146 -17.08 8.35 -2.27
N ILE A 147 -17.81 8.99 -3.20
CA ILE A 147 -18.96 9.84 -2.87
C ILE A 147 -20.09 9.00 -2.28
N ASP A 148 -20.46 7.88 -2.91
CA ASP A 148 -21.51 6.99 -2.42
C ASP A 148 -21.21 6.48 -1.00
N HIS A 149 -19.96 6.10 -0.76
CA HIS A 149 -19.53 5.63 0.54
C HIS A 149 -19.57 6.73 1.61
N ALA A 150 -19.16 7.96 1.26
CA ALA A 150 -19.26 9.10 2.16
C ALA A 150 -20.72 9.44 2.53
N LEU A 151 -21.64 9.34 1.56
CA LEU A 151 -23.07 9.61 1.78
C LEU A 151 -23.76 8.54 2.64
N ARG A 152 -23.33 7.27 2.59
CA ARG A 152 -23.89 6.19 3.43
C ARG A 152 -23.46 6.24 4.89
N ARG A 153 -22.42 7.02 5.22
CA ARG A 153 -21.89 7.18 6.59
C ARG A 153 -22.57 8.32 7.36
N GLN A 154 -23.51 9.05 6.75
CA GLN A 154 -24.37 10.05 7.37
C GLN A 154 -25.73 9.46 7.74
#